data_AF-A0A3B8VKS3-F1
#
_entry.id   AF-A0A3B8VKS3-F1
#
_cell.length_a   1.000
_cell.length_b   1.000
_cell.length_c   1.000
_cell.angle_alpha   90.00
_cell.angle_beta   90.00
_cell.angle_gamma   90.00
#
_symmetry.space_group_name_H-M   'P 1'
#
loop_
_entity.id
_entity.type
_entity.pdbx_description
1 polymer ?
#
loop_
_entity_poly.entity_id
_entity_poly.type
_entity_poly.pdbx_seq_one_letter_code
_entity_poly.pdbx_strand_id
1 'polypeptide(L)'
;PIRTLVFTQGEAMGLAEEAGADYVGNDDYIKQIEDGWLEFDVSIATPDMMGKIGRLGRILGRKGLMPNPRTGTVVQPDDIAKAVEDSKKGRVEYRLDRSGLMHMPIGKASFDADQLLDNLTMLMDNIVRARPSGVKGHFIRAAYLSSTMGPSVSMDVAMASELRVE
;
A
#
# COMPACT_ATOMS: atom_id res chain seq x y z
N PRO A 1 6.65 12.41 5.55
CA PRO A 1 5.23 12.10 5.86
C PRO A 1 4.48 11.73 4.57
N ILE A 2 3.75 10.61 4.59
CA ILE A 2 2.86 10.20 3.50
C ILE A 2 1.65 11.13 3.57
N ARG A 3 1.35 11.85 2.49
CA ARG A 3 0.17 12.72 2.41
C ARG A 3 -1.05 11.89 2.05
N THR A 4 -2.04 11.88 2.95
CA THR A 4 -3.25 11.08 2.79
C THR A 4 -4.46 11.96 2.46
N LEU A 5 -5.13 11.64 1.36
CA LEU A 5 -6.41 12.23 0.97
C LEU A 5 -7.53 11.23 1.24
N VAL A 6 -8.56 11.64 1.98
CA VAL A 6 -9.71 10.79 2.30
C VAL A 6 -10.98 11.36 1.67
N PHE A 7 -11.64 10.54 0.85
CA PHE A 7 -12.94 10.84 0.27
C PHE A 7 -14.06 10.24 1.11
N THR A 8 -14.76 11.07 1.87
CA THR A 8 -15.86 10.66 2.74
C THR A 8 -16.97 11.72 2.73
N GLN A 9 -18.13 11.38 3.28
CA GLN A 9 -19.23 12.32 3.51
C GLN A 9 -19.79 12.14 4.93
N GLY A 10 -20.42 13.19 5.46
CA GLY A 10 -21.14 13.15 6.74
C GLY A 10 -20.20 13.02 7.95
N GLU A 11 -20.64 12.27 8.97
CA GLU A 11 -19.93 12.11 10.26
C GLU A 11 -18.55 11.48 10.11
N ALA A 12 -18.33 10.71 9.04
CA ALA A 12 -17.05 10.11 8.68
C ALA A 12 -15.95 11.12 8.33
N MET A 13 -16.29 12.38 8.04
CA MET A 13 -15.29 13.43 7.79
C MET A 13 -14.56 13.80 9.10
N GLY A 14 -15.30 13.93 10.20
CA GLY A 14 -14.72 14.25 11.51
C GLY A 14 -13.74 13.17 11.97
N LEU A 15 -14.11 11.90 11.80
CA LEU A 15 -13.23 10.76 12.12
C LEU A 15 -11.93 10.76 11.30
N ALA A 16 -12.00 11.18 10.02
CA ALA A 16 -10.82 11.27 9.17
C ALA A 16 -9.88 12.41 9.60
N GLU A 17 -10.43 13.57 9.95
CA GLU A 17 -9.68 14.72 10.47
C GLU A 17 -9.02 14.39 11.81
N GLU A 18 -9.75 13.74 12.72
CA GLU A 18 -9.24 13.30 14.03
C GLU A 18 -8.13 12.24 13.90
N ALA A 19 -8.26 11.33 12.92
CA ALA A 19 -7.20 10.37 12.58
C ALA A 19 -5.96 11.02 11.93
N GLY A 20 -6.04 12.32 11.66
CA GLY A 20 -4.96 13.13 11.15
C GLY A 20 -4.80 13.07 9.63
N ALA A 21 -5.85 12.78 8.86
CA ALA A 21 -5.77 12.91 7.40
C ALA A 21 -5.35 14.34 7.00
N ASP A 22 -4.43 14.46 6.03
CA ASP A 22 -3.94 15.78 5.59
C ASP A 22 -5.01 16.52 4.78
N TYR A 23 -5.80 15.78 4.01
CA TYR A 23 -6.90 16.31 3.22
C TYR A 23 -8.13 15.42 3.37
N VAL A 24 -9.26 16.02 3.70
CA VAL A 24 -10.57 15.34 3.78
C VAL A 24 -11.54 16.13 2.94
N GLY A 25 -12.24 15.45 2.03
CA GLY A 25 -13.40 16.07 1.41
C GLY A 25 -14.01 15.31 0.25
N ASN A 26 -14.94 15.99 -0.39
CA ASN A 26 -15.95 15.40 -1.25
C ASN A 26 -15.86 15.95 -2.68
N ASP A 27 -16.79 16.80 -3.10
CA ASP A 27 -16.89 17.30 -4.48
C ASP A 27 -15.85 18.39 -4.80
N ASP A 28 -15.39 19.14 -3.79
CA ASP A 28 -14.42 20.22 -3.99
C ASP A 28 -13.04 19.69 -4.38
N TYR A 29 -12.55 18.66 -3.68
CA TYR A 29 -11.29 17.99 -4.03
C TYR A 29 -11.40 17.19 -5.32
N ILE A 30 -12.59 16.66 -5.66
CA ILE A 30 -12.79 16.01 -6.96
C ILE A 30 -12.54 17.01 -8.10
N LYS A 31 -13.09 18.22 -8.02
CA LYS A 31 -12.84 19.27 -9.03
C LYS A 31 -11.38 19.69 -9.08
N GLN A 32 -10.73 19.89 -7.92
CA GLN A 32 -9.31 20.24 -7.89
C GLN A 32 -8.43 19.15 -8.55
N ILE A 33 -8.78 17.87 -8.39
CA ILE A 33 -8.08 16.77 -9.05
C ILE A 33 -8.34 16.75 -10.56
N GLU A 34 -9.56 17.10 -11.01
CA GLU A 34 -9.85 17.31 -12.43
C GLU A 34 -9.01 18.46 -13.02
N ASP A 35 -8.80 19.52 -12.24
CA ASP A 35 -7.93 20.66 -12.59
C ASP A 35 -6.43 20.34 -12.50
N GLY A 36 -6.07 19.13 -12.06
CA GLY A 36 -4.70 18.60 -12.10
C GLY A 36 -3.95 18.61 -10.76
N TRP A 37 -4.62 18.92 -9.65
CA TRP A 37 -4.01 18.86 -8.32
C TRP A 37 -3.80 17.41 -7.87
N LEU A 38 -2.55 17.05 -7.57
CA LEU A 38 -2.12 15.67 -7.24
C LEU A 38 -0.99 15.69 -6.19
N GLU A 39 -1.16 16.47 -5.14
CA GLU A 39 -0.15 16.62 -4.07
C GLU A 39 -0.39 15.67 -2.89
N PHE A 40 -0.86 14.44 -3.17
CA PHE A 40 -1.06 13.39 -2.18
C PHE A 40 -0.47 12.07 -2.68
N ASP A 41 -0.12 11.20 -1.73
CA ASP A 41 0.57 9.94 -1.99
C ASP A 41 -0.39 8.73 -1.88
N VAL A 42 -1.40 8.82 -1.01
CA VAL A 42 -2.39 7.76 -0.79
C VAL A 42 -3.80 8.36 -0.76
N SER A 43 -4.73 7.69 -1.43
CA SER A 43 -6.16 8.03 -1.42
C SER A 43 -6.97 6.92 -0.74
N ILE A 44 -7.83 7.29 0.22
CA ILE A 44 -8.78 6.40 0.89
C ILE A 44 -10.18 6.87 0.54
N ALA A 45 -11.12 5.96 0.34
CA ALA A 45 -12.50 6.34 0.02
C ALA A 45 -13.52 5.45 0.73
N THR A 46 -14.71 6.00 0.94
CA THR A 46 -15.88 5.22 1.34
C THR A 46 -16.65 4.71 0.10
N PRO A 47 -17.39 3.59 0.19
CA PRO A 47 -18.09 3.00 -0.95
C PRO A 47 -19.09 3.93 -1.65
N ASP A 48 -19.74 4.82 -0.91
CA ASP A 48 -20.67 5.86 -1.40
C ASP A 48 -19.97 6.87 -2.32
N MET A 49 -18.70 7.18 -2.07
CA MET A 49 -17.93 8.13 -2.87
C MET A 49 -17.34 7.53 -4.15
N MET A 50 -17.26 6.20 -4.25
CA MET A 50 -16.66 5.52 -5.40
C MET A 50 -17.36 5.82 -6.73
N GLY A 51 -18.68 6.04 -6.72
CA GLY A 51 -19.43 6.41 -7.92
C GLY A 51 -19.00 7.74 -8.53
N LYS A 52 -18.55 8.69 -7.69
CA LYS A 52 -18.04 9.99 -8.12
C LYS A 52 -16.56 9.90 -8.53
N ILE A 53 -15.75 9.21 -7.73
CA ILE A 53 -14.30 9.01 -7.97
C ILE A 53 -14.04 8.22 -9.26
N GLY A 54 -14.96 7.36 -9.69
CA GLY A 54 -14.85 6.60 -10.94
C GLY A 54 -14.60 7.48 -12.18
N ARG A 55 -15.07 8.73 -12.19
CA ARG A 55 -14.81 9.69 -13.28
C ARG A 55 -13.34 10.10 -13.38
N LEU A 56 -12.66 10.17 -12.23
CA LEU A 56 -11.24 10.49 -12.10
C LEU A 56 -10.31 9.34 -12.49
N GLY A 57 -10.84 8.16 -12.85
CA GLY A 57 -10.05 6.97 -13.15
C GLY A 57 -9.01 7.17 -14.25
N ARG A 58 -9.22 8.11 -15.19
CA ARG A 58 -8.21 8.45 -16.22
C ARG A 58 -6.96 9.13 -15.64
N ILE A 59 -7.13 9.92 -14.59
CA ILE A 59 -6.04 10.67 -13.93
C ILE A 59 -5.43 9.81 -12.83
N LEU A 60 -6.25 9.39 -11.86
CA LEU A 60 -5.82 8.63 -10.69
C LEU A 60 -5.34 7.23 -11.05
N GLY A 61 -6.01 6.55 -12.00
CA GLY A 61 -5.67 5.19 -12.41
C GLY A 61 -4.30 5.09 -13.10
N ARG A 62 -3.90 6.08 -13.91
CA ARG A 62 -2.58 6.10 -14.56
C ARG A 62 -1.44 6.26 -13.57
N LYS A 63 -1.67 6.99 -12.48
CA LYS A 63 -0.68 7.21 -11.41
C LYS A 63 -0.74 6.18 -10.28
N GLY A 64 -1.72 5.26 -10.31
CA GLY A 64 -1.90 4.27 -9.25
C GLY A 64 -2.48 4.84 -7.94
N LEU A 65 -3.01 6.07 -7.96
CA LEU A 65 -3.60 6.76 -6.82
C LEU A 65 -5.13 6.55 -6.74
N MET A 66 -5.63 5.46 -7.31
CA MET A 66 -7.06 5.18 -7.33
C MET A 66 -7.41 4.23 -6.16
N PRO A 67 -8.39 4.58 -5.31
CA PRO A 67 -8.85 3.68 -4.26
C PRO A 67 -9.38 2.37 -4.85
N ASN A 68 -9.06 1.23 -4.23
CA ASN A 68 -9.48 -0.09 -4.69
C ASN A 68 -9.96 -0.96 -3.51
N PRO A 69 -11.14 -1.58 -3.60
CA PRO A 69 -11.61 -2.51 -2.56
C PRO A 69 -10.65 -3.68 -2.32
N ARG A 70 -9.94 -4.15 -3.35
CA ARG A 70 -8.97 -5.25 -3.21
C ARG A 70 -7.75 -4.86 -2.40
N THR A 71 -7.39 -3.58 -2.41
CA THR A 71 -6.25 -3.07 -1.66
C THR A 71 -6.65 -2.63 -0.25
N GLY A 72 -7.95 -2.66 0.08
CA GLY A 72 -8.45 -2.23 1.37
C GLY A 72 -8.29 -0.73 1.61
N THR A 73 -8.19 0.07 0.54
CA THR A 73 -8.26 1.54 0.61
C THR A 73 -9.69 2.06 0.38
N VAL A 74 -10.62 1.15 0.06
CA VAL A 74 -12.06 1.40 0.17
C VAL A 74 -12.54 0.74 1.46
N VAL A 75 -12.85 1.57 2.46
CA VAL A 75 -13.19 1.11 3.81
C VAL A 75 -14.58 1.59 4.21
N GLN A 76 -15.19 0.89 5.16
CA GLN A 76 -16.46 1.33 5.73
C GLN A 76 -16.24 2.65 6.50
N PRO A 77 -17.27 3.48 6.66
CA PRO A 77 -17.18 4.75 7.38
C PRO A 77 -16.54 4.63 8.78
N ASP A 78 -16.80 3.53 9.47
CA ASP A 78 -16.29 3.30 10.84
C ASP A 78 -14.79 2.96 10.87
N ASP A 79 -14.23 2.44 9.79
CA ASP A 79 -12.85 1.95 9.70
C ASP A 79 -11.87 2.99 9.11
N ILE A 80 -12.34 4.19 8.78
CA ILE A 80 -11.51 5.24 8.17
C ILE A 80 -10.32 5.59 9.05
N ALA A 81 -10.53 5.73 10.36
CA ALA A 81 -9.46 6.14 11.27
C ALA A 81 -8.28 5.16 11.23
N LYS A 82 -8.59 3.86 11.27
CA LYS A 82 -7.58 2.80 11.16
C LYS A 82 -6.89 2.80 9.80
N ALA A 83 -7.65 2.99 8.72
CA ALA A 83 -7.10 3.03 7.36
C ALA A 83 -6.13 4.21 7.16
N VAL A 84 -6.43 5.37 7.73
CA VAL A 84 -5.56 6.55 7.72
C VAL A 84 -4.29 6.28 8.53
N GLU A 85 -4.42 5.72 9.74
CA GLU A 85 -3.29 5.38 10.59
C GLU A 85 -2.34 4.37 9.93
N ASP A 86 -2.89 3.29 9.36
CA ASP A 86 -2.12 2.26 8.66
C ASP A 86 -1.42 2.82 7.41
N SER A 87 -2.07 3.72 6.69
CA SER A 87 -1.48 4.39 5.53
C SER A 87 -0.32 5.30 5.95
N LYS A 88 -0.47 6.05 7.04
CA LYS A 88 0.59 6.91 7.59
C LYS A 88 1.77 6.13 8.15
N LYS A 89 1.55 4.93 8.68
CA LYS A 89 2.60 4.00 9.10
C LYS A 89 3.41 3.41 7.93
N GLY A 90 3.05 3.72 6.69
CA GLY A 90 3.81 3.30 5.52
C GLY A 90 3.44 1.92 5.02
N ARG A 91 2.15 1.56 5.06
CA ARG A 91 1.64 0.36 4.41
C ARG A 91 2.07 0.32 2.94
N VAL A 92 2.81 -0.73 2.57
CA VAL A 92 3.26 -0.97 1.19
C VAL A 92 2.44 -2.11 0.60
N GLU A 93 2.00 -1.91 -0.65
CA GLU A 93 1.33 -2.95 -1.42
C GLU A 93 2.31 -3.65 -2.35
N TYR A 94 2.27 -4.97 -2.38
CA TYR A 94 2.98 -5.77 -3.36
C TYR A 94 1.99 -6.41 -4.34
N ARG A 95 2.38 -6.45 -5.61
CA ARG A 95 1.61 -7.08 -6.68
C ARG A 95 2.54 -7.98 -7.49
N LEU A 96 2.02 -9.13 -7.92
CA LEU A 96 2.70 -9.96 -8.90
C LEU A 96 2.63 -9.32 -10.28
N ASP A 97 3.76 -9.31 -10.97
CA ASP A 97 3.80 -8.92 -12.37
C ASP A 97 3.22 -10.05 -13.27
N ARG A 98 3.25 -9.84 -14.58
CA ARG A 98 2.80 -10.86 -15.55
C ARG A 98 3.73 -12.06 -15.65
N SER A 99 4.98 -11.92 -15.19
CA SER A 99 5.98 -12.99 -15.19
C SER A 99 5.96 -13.84 -13.91
N GLY A 100 5.15 -13.45 -12.91
CA GLY A 100 5.06 -14.10 -11.61
C GLY A 100 6.14 -13.66 -10.62
N LEU A 101 6.83 -12.56 -10.88
CA LEU A 101 7.79 -11.92 -10.00
C LEU A 101 7.11 -10.85 -9.13
N MET A 102 7.64 -10.69 -7.92
CA MET A 102 7.24 -9.64 -6.98
C MET A 102 8.42 -8.69 -6.79
N HIS A 103 8.16 -7.40 -6.90
CA HIS A 103 9.14 -6.34 -6.63
C HIS A 103 8.60 -5.47 -5.51
N MET A 104 9.36 -5.33 -4.43
CA MET A 104 8.99 -4.46 -3.31
C MET A 104 10.22 -3.83 -2.68
N PRO A 105 10.23 -2.51 -2.44
CA PRO A 105 11.27 -1.88 -1.64
C PRO A 105 11.06 -2.21 -0.15
N ILE A 106 12.08 -2.76 0.51
CA ILE A 106 12.06 -3.04 1.96
C ILE A 106 12.53 -1.86 2.83
N GLY A 107 13.14 -0.84 2.21
CA GLY A 107 13.68 0.31 2.93
C GLY A 107 14.65 1.13 2.09
N LYS A 108 15.36 2.04 2.76
CA LYS A 108 16.44 2.84 2.16
C LYS A 108 17.78 2.40 2.76
N ALA A 109 18.87 2.66 2.03
CA ALA A 109 20.23 2.43 2.52
C ALA A 109 20.60 3.26 3.78
N SER A 110 19.79 4.27 4.12
CA SER A 110 19.96 5.08 5.32
C SER A 110 19.32 4.47 6.57
N PHE A 111 18.64 3.32 6.46
CA PHE A 111 18.02 2.65 7.60
C PHE A 111 19.06 1.76 8.28
N ASP A 112 18.86 1.51 9.57
CA ASP A 112 19.72 0.60 10.31
C ASP A 112 19.54 -0.84 9.81
N ALA A 113 20.59 -1.65 9.94
CA ALA A 113 20.58 -3.03 9.46
C ALA A 113 19.46 -3.86 10.11
N ASP A 114 19.20 -3.64 11.40
CA ASP A 114 18.14 -4.33 12.14
C ASP A 114 16.75 -3.97 11.61
N GLN A 115 16.51 -2.69 11.30
CA GLN A 115 15.25 -2.23 10.71
C GLN A 115 15.01 -2.85 9.32
N LEU A 116 16.06 -2.98 8.52
CA LEU A 116 15.96 -3.63 7.21
C LEU A 116 15.69 -5.14 7.34
N LEU A 117 16.26 -5.79 8.35
CA LEU A 117 16.03 -7.19 8.65
C LEU A 117 14.60 -7.43 9.15
N ASP A 118 14.08 -6.57 10.00
CA ASP A 118 12.70 -6.63 10.49
C ASP A 118 11.69 -6.47 9.35
N ASN A 119 11.90 -5.49 8.47
CA ASN A 119 11.05 -5.29 7.29
C ASN A 119 11.08 -6.49 6.34
N LEU A 120 12.25 -7.08 6.14
CA LEU A 120 12.41 -8.28 5.33
C LEU A 120 11.70 -9.49 5.96
N THR A 121 11.82 -9.65 7.27
CA THR A 121 11.18 -10.73 8.04
C THR A 121 9.65 -10.61 7.96
N MET A 122 9.12 -9.41 8.18
CA MET A 122 7.69 -9.09 8.00
C MET A 122 7.20 -9.40 6.58
N LEU A 123 8.00 -9.07 5.55
CA LEU A 123 7.66 -9.37 4.16
C LEU A 123 7.59 -10.88 3.92
N MET A 124 8.63 -11.61 4.33
CA MET A 124 8.75 -13.05 4.08
C MET A 124 7.65 -13.84 4.79
N ASP A 125 7.36 -13.51 6.06
CA ASP A 125 6.29 -14.15 6.82
C ASP A 125 4.92 -13.91 6.15
N ASN A 126 4.63 -12.67 5.73
CA ASN A 126 3.40 -12.34 5.01
C ASN A 126 3.29 -13.10 3.67
N ILE A 127 4.37 -13.23 2.92
CA ILE A 127 4.39 -13.99 1.66
C ILE A 127 4.10 -15.47 1.94
N VAL A 128 4.77 -16.09 2.92
CA VAL A 128 4.57 -17.50 3.27
C VAL A 128 3.13 -17.75 3.73
N ARG A 129 2.55 -16.85 4.52
CA ARG A 129 1.13 -16.91 4.93
C ARG A 129 0.17 -16.75 3.75
N ALA A 130 0.53 -15.93 2.77
CA ALA A 130 -0.26 -15.72 1.55
C ALA A 130 -0.17 -16.89 0.55
N ARG A 131 0.51 -18.00 0.88
CA ARG A 131 0.63 -19.18 0.03
C ARG A 131 -0.76 -19.74 -0.33
N PRO A 132 -1.13 -19.80 -1.63
CA PRO A 132 -2.36 -20.43 -2.06
C PRO A 132 -2.33 -21.95 -1.84
N SER A 133 -3.45 -22.53 -1.43
CA SER A 133 -3.60 -23.97 -1.16
C SER A 133 -3.34 -24.88 -2.36
N GLY A 134 -3.45 -24.34 -3.59
CA GLY A 134 -3.22 -25.08 -4.83
C GLY A 134 -1.74 -25.25 -5.23
N VAL A 135 -0.79 -24.61 -4.55
CA VAL A 135 0.63 -24.63 -4.96
C VAL A 135 1.34 -25.88 -4.49
N LYS A 136 1.65 -26.78 -5.43
CA LYS A 136 2.51 -27.95 -5.23
C LYS A 136 3.99 -27.57 -5.44
N GLY A 137 4.87 -27.99 -4.53
CA GLY A 137 6.31 -27.72 -4.58
C GLY A 137 6.74 -26.44 -3.85
N HIS A 138 7.91 -25.91 -4.23
CA HIS A 138 8.47 -24.68 -3.65
C HIS A 138 7.64 -23.46 -4.04
N PHE A 139 7.12 -22.75 -3.03
CA PHE A 139 6.34 -21.53 -3.23
C PHE A 139 7.21 -20.35 -3.69
N ILE A 140 8.40 -20.21 -3.09
CA ILE A 140 9.41 -19.23 -3.46
C ILE A 140 10.57 -19.98 -4.13
N ARG A 141 10.95 -19.58 -5.35
CA ARG A 141 12.02 -20.24 -6.12
C ARG A 141 13.38 -19.60 -5.91
N ALA A 142 13.42 -18.27 -5.90
CA ALA A 142 14.62 -17.49 -5.71
C ALA A 142 14.24 -16.13 -5.13
N ALA A 143 15.12 -15.56 -4.31
CA ALA A 143 14.99 -14.22 -3.77
C ALA A 143 16.31 -13.48 -4.02
N TYR A 144 16.21 -12.22 -4.45
CA TYR A 144 17.36 -11.38 -4.75
C TYR A 144 17.17 -10.03 -4.10
N LEU A 145 18.20 -9.55 -3.40
CA LEU A 145 18.24 -8.21 -2.85
C LEU A 145 19.11 -7.34 -3.76
N SER A 146 18.60 -6.17 -4.13
CA SER A 146 19.35 -5.21 -4.95
C SER A 146 19.09 -3.80 -4.46
N SER A 147 20.10 -2.94 -4.55
CA SER A 147 19.89 -1.49 -4.49
C SER A 147 19.44 -0.96 -5.85
N THR A 148 19.01 0.31 -5.89
CA THR A 148 18.46 0.94 -7.11
C THR A 148 19.42 0.91 -8.31
N MET A 149 20.73 1.03 -8.07
CA MET A 149 21.77 1.09 -9.11
C MET A 149 22.89 0.06 -8.89
N GLY A 150 22.73 -0.88 -7.96
CA GLY A 150 23.75 -1.85 -7.61
C GLY A 150 23.51 -3.24 -8.19
N PRO A 151 24.52 -4.13 -8.12
CA PRO A 151 24.33 -5.52 -8.47
C PRO A 151 23.38 -6.22 -7.49
N SER A 152 22.72 -7.27 -7.96
CA SER A 152 21.87 -8.10 -7.10
C SER A 152 22.69 -9.14 -6.32
N VAL A 153 22.25 -9.40 -5.10
CA VAL A 153 22.78 -10.44 -4.22
C VAL A 153 21.71 -11.51 -4.05
N SER A 154 22.04 -12.76 -4.38
CA SER A 154 21.14 -13.89 -4.16
C SER A 154 21.01 -14.16 -2.67
N MET A 155 19.78 -14.34 -2.22
CA MET A 155 19.47 -14.70 -0.85
C MET A 155 19.22 -16.20 -0.74
N ASP A 156 19.52 -16.77 0.43
CA ASP A 156 19.09 -18.14 0.75
C ASP A 156 17.60 -18.13 1.10
N VAL A 157 16.80 -18.74 0.22
CA VAL A 157 15.35 -18.79 0.36
C VAL A 157 14.92 -19.68 1.52
N ALA A 158 15.68 -20.73 1.85
CA ALA A 158 15.33 -21.63 2.94
C ALA A 158 15.41 -20.88 4.28
N MET A 159 16.53 -20.20 4.52
CA MET A 159 16.73 -19.37 5.72
C MET A 159 15.74 -18.20 5.77
N ALA A 160 15.50 -17.52 4.64
CA ALA A 160 14.58 -16.39 4.61
C ALA A 160 13.11 -16.78 4.83
N SER A 161 12.72 -18.02 4.52
CA SER A 161 11.34 -18.51 4.72
C SER A 161 11.06 -18.94 6.17
N GLU A 162 12.11 -19.14 6.97
CA GLU A 162 12.00 -19.48 8.40
C GLU A 162 11.93 -18.24 9.30
N LEU A 163 12.25 -17.06 8.76
CA LEU A 163 12.10 -15.79 9.45
C LEU A 163 10.61 -15.57 9.77
N ARG A 164 10.29 -15.59 11.06
CA ARG A 164 8.96 -15.31 11.59
C ARG A 164 9.04 -14.12 12.52
N VAL A 165 8.00 -13.31 12.45
CA VAL A 165 7.78 -12.23 13.40
C VAL A 165 7.12 -12.87 14.61
N GLU A 166 7.76 -12.78 15.78
CA GLU A 166 7.12 -13.15 17.06
C GLU A 166 5.99 -12.17 17.43
#